data_AF-A0A3L8SKS6-F1
#
_entry.id   AF-A0A3L8SKS6-F1
#
_cell.length_a   1.000
_cell.length_b   1.000
_cell.length_c   1.000
_cell.angle_alpha   90.00
_cell.angle_beta   90.00
_cell.angle_gamma   90.00
#
_symmetry.space_group_name_H-M   'P 1'
#
loop_
_entity.id
_entity.type
_entity.pdbx_description
1 polymer ?
#
loop_
_entity_poly.entity_id
_entity_poly.type
_entity_poly.pdbx_seq_one_letter_code
_entity_poly.pdbx_strand_id
1 'polypeptide(L)'
;MAEGEITTFSALTEKFNLPPGNYKKPKLLYCSNGGHFLRILPDGTVDGTRDRSDQHSEQSQAVAWGLPGEGAAGENGVCTRLEWQHTSQGPEAPQLAHSAGRGQVCAGQVWPRVQLQLSAESVGVVHIKGTQSGQYLAMDTNGLLYGSQLLGEECLFLERLEENHYNTYVSKMHADKNWFVGLKKNGNSKLGPRTHYGQKAILFLPLPVSAD
;
A
#
# COMPACT_ATOMS: atom_id res chain seq x y z
N MET A 1 43.50 29.85 -40.22
CA MET A 1 43.27 29.83 -38.76
C MET A 1 41.85 30.28 -38.54
N ALA A 2 40.96 29.36 -38.17
CA ALA A 2 39.62 29.68 -37.68
C ALA A 2 39.56 29.04 -36.30
N GLU A 3 39.59 29.89 -35.26
CA GLU A 3 39.55 29.48 -33.87
C GLU A 3 38.11 29.08 -33.53
N GLY A 4 37.96 27.87 -33.00
CA GLY A 4 36.66 27.31 -32.61
C GLY A 4 36.26 27.76 -31.22
N GLU A 5 35.00 28.19 -31.07
CA GLU A 5 34.34 28.31 -29.78
C GLU A 5 33.72 26.94 -29.43
N ILE A 6 34.45 26.15 -28.63
CA ILE A 6 33.84 25.01 -27.96
C ILE A 6 33.09 25.61 -26.77
N THR A 7 31.79 25.79 -26.93
CA THR A 7 30.88 26.00 -25.81
C THR A 7 30.98 24.77 -24.91
N THR A 8 31.83 24.85 -23.89
CA THR A 8 31.85 23.89 -22.79
C THR A 8 30.45 23.87 -22.20
N PHE A 9 29.71 22.84 -22.57
CA PHE A 9 28.48 22.43 -21.93
C PHE A 9 28.85 22.16 -20.47
N SER A 10 28.73 23.17 -19.63
CA SER A 10 28.72 23.00 -18.19
C SER A 10 27.45 22.24 -17.88
N ALA A 11 27.54 20.91 -18.02
CA ALA A 11 26.63 19.96 -17.46
C ALA A 11 26.55 20.31 -15.98
N LEU A 12 25.50 21.05 -15.61
CA LEU A 12 25.02 21.11 -14.25
C LEU A 12 24.93 19.65 -13.84
N THR A 13 25.90 19.23 -13.04
CA THR A 13 25.91 17.91 -12.44
C THR A 13 24.75 17.99 -11.46
N GLU A 14 23.53 17.73 -11.95
CA GLU A 14 22.41 17.40 -11.09
C GLU A 14 22.95 16.29 -10.21
N LYS A 15 23.12 16.62 -8.93
CA LYS A 15 23.72 15.71 -7.97
C LYS A 15 22.70 14.60 -7.78
N PHE A 16 22.74 13.59 -8.63
CA PHE A 16 21.94 12.37 -8.49
C PHE A 16 22.48 11.60 -7.29
N ASN A 17 22.21 12.12 -6.09
CA ASN A 17 22.42 11.43 -4.85
C ASN A 17 21.37 10.33 -4.80
N LEU A 18 21.69 9.17 -5.37
CA LEU A 18 20.82 8.00 -5.35
C LEU A 18 21.11 7.21 -4.08
N PRO A 19 20.08 6.78 -3.33
CA PRO A 19 20.30 5.88 -2.22
C PRO A 19 20.80 4.52 -2.76
N PRO A 20 21.57 3.75 -1.96
CA PRO A 20 21.96 2.39 -2.32
C PRO A 20 20.71 1.50 -2.47
N GLY A 21 20.29 1.32 -3.73
CA GLY A 21 19.02 0.69 -4.08
C GLY A 21 19.09 -0.84 -4.00
N ASN A 22 18.53 -1.42 -2.94
CA ASN A 22 18.12 -2.82 -2.93
C ASN A 22 16.59 -2.92 -2.96
N TYR A 23 16.03 -3.30 -4.10
CA TYR A 23 14.58 -3.44 -4.30
C TYR A 23 14.12 -4.91 -4.23
N LYS A 24 15.01 -5.86 -3.91
CA LYS A 24 14.66 -7.29 -3.92
C LYS A 24 13.74 -7.70 -2.77
N LYS A 25 13.71 -6.93 -1.69
CA LYS A 25 12.94 -7.22 -0.49
C LYS A 25 11.94 -6.10 -0.21
N PRO A 26 10.75 -6.42 0.32
CA PRO A 26 9.83 -5.42 0.87
C PRO A 26 10.49 -4.59 1.97
N LYS A 27 10.00 -3.37 2.14
CA LYS A 27 10.50 -2.38 3.09
C LYS A 27 9.36 -1.69 3.82
N LEU A 28 9.68 -1.11 4.97
CA LEU A 28 8.84 -0.11 5.62
C LEU A 28 9.40 1.28 5.29
N LEU A 29 8.55 2.23 4.92
CA LEU A 29 8.96 3.63 4.74
C LEU A 29 8.60 4.43 5.99
N TYR A 30 9.58 4.66 6.86
CA TYR A 30 9.40 5.36 8.12
C TYR A 30 9.63 6.87 7.98
N CYS A 31 8.61 7.67 8.28
CA CYS A 31 8.71 9.13 8.32
C CYS A 31 9.10 9.64 9.70
N SER A 32 10.24 10.33 9.78
CA SER A 32 10.81 10.87 11.03
C SER A 32 10.03 12.06 11.61
N ASN A 33 9.11 12.67 10.85
CA ASN A 33 8.34 13.84 11.29
C ASN A 33 7.44 13.57 12.50
N GLY A 34 6.68 12.48 12.44
CA GLY A 34 5.73 12.08 13.49
C GLY A 34 5.94 10.65 14.00
N GLY A 35 6.95 9.96 13.44
CA GLY A 35 7.25 8.56 13.72
C GLY A 35 6.22 7.59 13.13
N HIS A 36 5.88 7.74 11.85
CA HIS A 36 4.87 6.90 11.20
C HIS A 36 5.46 6.11 10.04
N PHE A 37 5.00 4.88 9.85
CA PHE A 37 5.20 4.09 8.64
C PHE A 37 4.13 4.44 7.63
N LEU A 38 4.54 4.69 6.38
CA LEU A 38 3.64 4.90 5.27
C LEU A 38 2.78 3.65 5.04
N ARG A 39 1.48 3.85 4.84
CA ARG A 39 0.49 2.79 4.67
C ARG A 39 -0.44 3.12 3.50
N ILE A 40 -0.78 2.07 2.74
CA ILE A 40 -1.78 2.11 1.68
C ILE A 40 -2.89 1.14 2.06
N LEU A 41 -4.03 1.67 2.47
CA LEU A 41 -5.18 0.87 2.90
C LEU A 41 -5.91 0.23 1.71
N PRO A 42 -6.68 -0.85 1.92
CA PRO A 42 -7.42 -1.52 0.84
C PRO A 42 -8.46 -0.64 0.13
N ASP A 43 -8.98 0.38 0.81
CA ASP A 43 -9.91 1.37 0.25
C ASP A 43 -9.22 2.42 -0.64
N GLY A 44 -7.88 2.38 -0.75
CA GLY A 44 -7.08 3.35 -1.50
C GLY A 44 -6.62 4.55 -0.66
N THR A 45 -6.99 4.63 0.62
CA THR A 45 -6.54 5.70 1.49
C THR A 45 -5.05 5.55 1.81
N VAL A 46 -4.30 6.65 1.74
CA VAL A 46 -2.88 6.70 2.11
C VAL A 46 -2.68 7.53 3.35
N ASP A 47 -2.13 6.89 4.39
CA ASP A 47 -1.85 7.51 5.68
C ASP A 47 -0.57 6.94 6.30
N GLY A 48 -0.36 7.25 7.57
CA GLY A 48 0.78 6.82 8.36
C GLY A 48 0.34 6.25 9.69
N THR A 49 0.92 5.13 10.09
CA THR A 49 0.68 4.50 11.40
C THR A 49 1.95 4.38 12.21
N ARG A 50 1.88 4.51 13.53
CA ARG A 50 3.02 4.22 14.43
C ARG A 50 3.18 2.73 14.68
N ASP A 51 2.15 1.96 14.37
CA ASP A 51 2.14 0.53 14.53
C ASP A 51 3.12 -0.09 13.52
N ARG A 52 4.19 -0.67 14.05
CA ARG A 52 5.22 -1.37 13.28
C ARG A 52 4.76 -2.76 12.86
N SER A 53 3.66 -3.27 13.40
CA SER A 53 3.29 -4.69 13.37
C SER A 53 3.33 -5.31 11.97
N ASP A 54 4.48 -5.91 11.65
CA ASP A 54 4.67 -7.36 11.72
C ASP A 54 4.64 -7.82 13.19
N GLN A 55 3.52 -8.37 13.63
CA GLN A 55 3.51 -9.29 14.76
C GLN A 55 2.91 -10.56 14.19
N HIS A 56 3.69 -11.64 14.17
CA HIS A 56 3.21 -12.99 13.91
C HIS A 56 1.91 -13.22 14.69
N SER A 57 0.77 -13.16 14.02
CA SER A 57 -0.35 -14.00 14.40
C SER A 57 -0.46 -15.05 13.30
N GLU A 58 0.31 -16.12 13.47
CA GLU A 58 -0.17 -17.39 12.97
C GLU A 58 -1.56 -17.60 13.53
N GLN A 59 -2.55 -17.71 12.65
CA GLN A 59 -3.73 -18.50 12.96
C GLN A 59 -4.33 -19.08 11.68
N SER A 60 -3.77 -20.25 11.36
CA SER A 60 -4.52 -21.48 11.08
C SER A 60 -5.43 -21.50 9.85
N GLN A 61 -4.97 -22.22 8.83
CA GLN A 61 -5.76 -23.21 8.05
C GLN A 61 -4.81 -23.87 7.04
N ALA A 62 -4.70 -25.18 6.89
CA ALA A 62 -5.31 -26.30 7.59
C ALA A 62 -4.35 -27.49 7.47
N VAL A 63 -4.09 -28.19 8.57
CA VAL A 63 -3.64 -29.58 8.48
C VAL A 63 -4.84 -30.35 7.97
N ALA A 64 -4.81 -30.71 6.68
CA ALA A 64 -5.75 -31.66 6.13
C ALA A 64 -5.49 -33.00 6.83
N TRP A 65 -6.26 -33.28 7.88
CA TRP A 65 -6.40 -34.64 8.38
C TRP A 65 -6.98 -35.45 7.23
N GLY A 66 -6.17 -36.38 6.72
CA GLY A 66 -6.60 -37.30 5.70
C GLY A 66 -7.70 -38.26 6.16
N LEU A 67 -8.20 -38.98 5.15
CA LEU A 67 -9.01 -40.21 5.13
C LEU A 67 -10.47 -40.00 4.63
N PRO A 68 -11.12 -41.05 4.06
CA PRO A 68 -10.96 -41.47 2.67
C PRO A 68 -12.32 -41.58 1.94
N GLY A 69 -12.30 -41.83 0.62
CA GLY A 69 -13.39 -42.56 -0.04
C GLY A 69 -14.40 -41.75 -0.86
N GLU A 70 -14.42 -42.07 -2.15
CA GLU A 70 -15.42 -41.93 -3.21
C GLU A 70 -16.83 -41.38 -2.89
N GLY A 71 -17.34 -40.56 -3.83
CA GLY A 71 -18.77 -40.32 -4.03
C GLY A 71 -19.04 -39.25 -5.08
N ALA A 72 -19.53 -39.65 -6.24
CA ALA A 72 -19.69 -38.85 -7.45
C ALA A 72 -20.88 -37.86 -7.43
N ALA A 73 -20.75 -36.83 -8.28
CA ALA A 73 -21.73 -36.17 -9.14
C ALA A 73 -23.10 -35.70 -8.58
N GLY A 74 -23.47 -34.46 -8.93
CA GLY A 74 -24.85 -33.99 -8.84
C GLY A 74 -24.99 -32.48 -9.03
N GLU A 75 -25.04 -32.07 -10.29
CA GLU A 75 -25.29 -30.71 -10.76
C GLU A 75 -26.67 -30.20 -10.31
N ASN A 76 -26.74 -28.88 -10.06
CA ASN A 76 -27.89 -27.95 -10.22
C ASN A 76 -28.02 -26.99 -9.03
N GLY A 77 -27.40 -25.82 -9.21
CA GLY A 77 -27.68 -24.65 -8.40
C GLY A 77 -29.07 -24.10 -8.68
N VAL A 78 -29.92 -24.12 -7.65
CA VAL A 78 -30.88 -23.07 -7.33
C VAL A 78 -31.06 -23.13 -5.82
N CYS A 79 -30.62 -22.12 -5.07
CA CYS A 79 -30.99 -22.01 -3.66
C CYS A 79 -32.39 -21.40 -3.60
N THR A 80 -33.41 -22.25 -3.77
CA THR A 80 -34.79 -21.85 -3.52
C THR A 80 -34.95 -21.62 -2.02
N ARG A 81 -35.43 -20.42 -1.68
CA ARG A 81 -35.81 -20.02 -0.33
C ARG A 81 -36.91 -20.96 0.17
N LEU A 82 -36.56 -21.89 1.05
CA LEU A 82 -37.54 -22.75 1.73
C LEU A 82 -38.23 -21.93 2.83
N GLU A 83 -39.45 -21.48 2.50
CA GLU A 83 -40.44 -21.08 3.48
C GLU A 83 -40.96 -22.33 4.21
N TRP A 84 -40.93 -22.29 5.54
CA TRP A 84 -41.51 -23.35 6.37
C TRP A 84 -43.03 -23.20 6.41
N GLN A 85 -43.75 -24.15 5.80
CA GLN A 85 -45.13 -24.43 6.18
C GLN A 85 -45.10 -25.51 7.26
N HIS A 86 -45.54 -25.17 8.46
CA HIS A 86 -46.13 -26.17 9.34
C HIS A 86 -47.48 -25.66 9.84
N THR A 87 -48.45 -26.54 9.62
CA THR A 87 -49.86 -26.40 9.93
C THR A 87 -50.10 -26.58 11.42
N SER A 88 -50.92 -25.71 12.01
CA SER A 88 -51.99 -26.12 12.92
C SER A 88 -53.02 -24.97 13.06
N GLN A 89 -53.91 -24.91 12.07
CA GLN A 89 -55.25 -24.27 12.04
C GLN A 89 -55.47 -22.88 12.70
N GLY A 90 -55.64 -21.85 11.86
CA GLY A 90 -56.42 -20.61 12.15
C GLY A 90 -55.67 -19.29 11.88
N PRO A 91 -56.26 -18.26 11.21
CA PRO A 91 -55.50 -17.27 10.43
C PRO A 91 -55.16 -15.97 11.18
N GLU A 92 -53.87 -15.58 11.23
CA GLU A 92 -53.31 -14.21 11.08
C GLU A 92 -51.78 -14.21 11.36
N ALA A 93 -51.05 -13.20 10.85
CA ALA A 93 -49.61 -13.19 10.55
C ALA A 93 -48.70 -12.56 11.67
N PRO A 94 -47.36 -12.39 11.52
CA PRO A 94 -46.35 -12.91 12.45
C PRO A 94 -45.50 -11.86 13.20
N GLN A 95 -44.80 -12.26 14.28
CA GLN A 95 -43.63 -11.55 14.83
C GLN A 95 -42.47 -12.52 15.14
N LEU A 96 -41.26 -12.17 14.69
CA LEU A 96 -39.99 -12.91 14.73
C LEU A 96 -39.27 -12.82 16.08
N ALA A 97 -38.67 -13.91 16.58
CA ALA A 97 -37.39 -13.84 17.30
C ALA A 97 -36.65 -15.19 17.46
N HIS A 98 -35.32 -15.10 17.29
CA HIS A 98 -34.22 -15.99 17.72
C HIS A 98 -33.86 -17.22 16.87
N SER A 99 -32.76 -17.12 16.10
CA SER A 99 -31.91 -18.26 15.78
C SER A 99 -30.43 -17.90 15.97
N ALA A 100 -29.72 -18.75 16.71
CA ALA A 100 -28.27 -18.79 16.82
C ALA A 100 -27.79 -20.15 16.32
N GLY A 101 -26.80 -20.19 15.44
CA GLY A 101 -26.18 -21.44 14.99
C GLY A 101 -25.33 -21.34 13.72
N ARG A 102 -24.06 -20.94 13.91
CA ARG A 102 -22.78 -21.19 13.17
C ARG A 102 -22.87 -21.83 11.75
N GLY A 103 -22.11 -21.38 10.75
CA GLY A 103 -20.74 -20.88 10.83
C GLY A 103 -20.39 -19.87 9.74
N GLN A 104 -19.77 -18.79 10.20
CA GLN A 104 -19.13 -17.78 9.38
C GLN A 104 -17.65 -18.17 9.27
N VAL A 105 -17.16 -18.40 8.06
CA VAL A 105 -15.72 -18.50 7.81
C VAL A 105 -15.22 -17.08 7.66
N CYS A 106 -14.89 -16.43 8.77
CA CYS A 106 -14.03 -15.25 8.73
C CYS A 106 -12.61 -15.77 8.57
N ALA A 107 -12.07 -15.75 7.35
CA ALA A 107 -10.65 -16.00 7.15
C ALA A 107 -9.86 -14.92 7.92
N GLY A 108 -9.35 -15.31 9.09
CA GLY A 108 -8.42 -14.51 9.88
C GLY A 108 -7.11 -14.40 9.12
N GLN A 109 -6.88 -13.24 8.53
CA GLN A 109 -5.64 -12.91 7.84
C GLN A 109 -5.20 -11.53 8.34
N VAL A 110 -4.48 -11.53 9.46
CA VAL A 110 -3.83 -10.34 10.01
C VAL A 110 -2.51 -10.21 9.27
N TRP A 111 -2.55 -9.46 8.17
CA TRP A 111 -1.34 -9.12 7.43
C TRP A 111 -0.75 -7.80 7.95
N PRO A 112 0.58 -7.66 7.93
CA PRO A 112 1.25 -6.43 8.33
C PRO A 112 0.80 -5.29 7.43
N ARG A 113 0.15 -4.28 8.01
CA ARG A 113 -0.54 -3.22 7.26
C ARG A 113 0.38 -2.25 6.52
N VAL A 114 1.71 -2.39 6.63
CA VAL A 114 2.67 -1.33 6.30
C VAL A 114 3.84 -1.77 5.41
N GLN A 115 3.83 -3.01 4.93
CA GLN A 115 4.88 -3.50 4.04
C GLN A 115 4.72 -2.95 2.61
N LEU A 116 5.81 -2.42 2.05
CA LEU A 116 5.86 -1.80 0.74
C LEU A 116 6.95 -2.44 -0.13
N GLN A 117 6.57 -2.91 -1.30
CA GLN A 117 7.48 -3.39 -2.34
C GLN A 117 7.83 -2.23 -3.26
N LEU A 118 9.11 -1.83 -3.27
CA LEU A 118 9.64 -0.87 -4.22
C LEU A 118 10.17 -1.62 -5.44
N SER A 119 10.00 -1.06 -6.64
CA SER A 119 10.72 -1.50 -7.83
C SER A 119 11.18 -0.28 -8.62
N ALA A 120 12.35 -0.39 -9.25
CA ALA A 120 12.85 0.65 -10.14
C ALA A 120 12.23 0.52 -11.53
N GLU A 121 11.68 1.62 -12.02
CA GLU A 121 11.29 1.77 -13.43
C GLU A 121 12.53 2.14 -14.25
N SER A 122 13.31 3.09 -13.74
CA SER A 122 14.59 3.51 -14.31
C SER A 122 15.49 4.06 -13.21
N VAL A 123 16.70 4.51 -13.55
CA VAL A 123 17.67 5.02 -12.57
C VAL A 123 17.07 6.19 -11.79
N GLY A 124 16.89 6.00 -10.47
CA GLY A 124 16.31 7.00 -9.57
C GLY A 124 14.80 7.23 -9.73
N VAL A 125 14.09 6.35 -10.46
CA VAL A 125 12.63 6.37 -10.60
C VAL A 125 12.07 5.05 -10.08
N VAL A 126 11.13 5.12 -9.13
CA VAL A 126 10.54 3.95 -8.49
C VAL A 126 9.01 4.01 -8.54
N HIS A 127 8.39 2.84 -8.49
CA HIS A 127 7.01 2.70 -8.05
C HIS A 127 6.98 1.99 -6.69
N ILE A 128 6.01 2.34 -5.85
CA ILE A 128 5.88 1.81 -4.48
C ILE A 128 4.54 1.08 -4.41
N LYS A 129 4.56 -0.23 -4.13
CA LYS A 129 3.36 -1.07 -4.06
C LYS A 129 3.11 -1.55 -2.63
N GLY A 130 1.89 -1.39 -2.12
CA GLY A 130 1.46 -2.03 -0.88
C GLY A 130 1.37 -3.54 -1.09
N THR A 131 2.11 -4.33 -0.32
CA THR A 131 2.08 -5.80 -0.47
C THR A 131 0.72 -6.37 -0.10
N GLN A 132 0.09 -5.82 0.94
CA GLN A 132 -1.22 -6.24 1.43
C GLN A 132 -2.37 -5.78 0.51
N SER A 133 -2.41 -4.49 0.18
CA SER A 133 -3.51 -3.94 -0.64
C SER A 133 -3.36 -4.25 -2.13
N GLY A 134 -2.15 -4.61 -2.57
CA GLY A 134 -1.84 -4.78 -3.99
C GLY A 134 -1.83 -3.47 -4.79
N GLN A 135 -2.06 -2.33 -4.13
CA GLN A 135 -2.19 -1.02 -4.75
C GLN A 135 -0.85 -0.30 -4.83
N TYR A 136 -0.67 0.52 -5.87
CA TYR A 136 0.47 1.39 -6.05
C TYR A 136 0.21 2.73 -5.37
N LEU A 137 1.21 3.27 -4.68
CA LEU A 137 1.17 4.66 -4.25
C LEU A 137 1.07 5.54 -5.49
N ALA A 138 0.14 6.47 -5.48
CA ALA A 138 -0.07 7.44 -6.55
C ALA A 138 -0.25 8.83 -5.96
N MET A 139 0.00 9.85 -6.78
CA MET A 139 -0.31 11.24 -6.46
C MET A 139 -1.16 11.84 -7.58
N ASP A 140 -2.37 12.28 -7.24
CA ASP A 140 -3.26 12.91 -8.20
C ASP A 140 -2.81 14.33 -8.59
N THR A 141 -3.52 14.93 -9.55
CA THR A 141 -3.24 16.28 -10.06
C THR A 141 -3.46 17.40 -9.03
N ASN A 142 -4.17 17.13 -7.93
CA ASN A 142 -4.35 18.04 -6.80
C ASN A 142 -3.27 17.85 -5.72
N GLY A 143 -2.39 16.86 -5.89
CA GLY A 143 -1.33 16.50 -4.96
C GLY A 143 -1.77 15.62 -3.81
N LEU A 144 -2.95 14.99 -3.87
CA LEU A 144 -3.41 14.02 -2.88
C LEU A 144 -2.77 12.66 -3.14
N LEU A 145 -2.23 12.05 -2.08
CA LEU A 145 -1.74 10.67 -2.14
C LEU A 145 -2.91 9.69 -2.02
N TYR A 146 -2.90 8.68 -2.88
CA TYR A 146 -3.90 7.62 -2.87
C TYR A 146 -3.29 6.29 -3.37
N GLY A 147 -4.02 5.19 -3.18
CA GLY A 147 -3.69 3.87 -3.69
C GLY A 147 -4.37 3.64 -5.04
N SER A 148 -3.60 3.43 -6.10
CA SER A 148 -4.08 3.05 -7.42
C SER A 148 -4.02 1.54 -7.62
N GLN A 149 -5.05 0.96 -8.25
CA GLN A 149 -5.03 -0.45 -8.65
C GLN A 149 -4.16 -0.71 -9.88
N LEU A 150 -3.95 0.33 -10.71
CA LEU A 150 -3.22 0.24 -11.96
C LEU A 150 -1.91 1.03 -11.88
N LEU A 151 -0.86 0.47 -12.47
CA LEU A 151 0.42 1.16 -12.57
C LEU A 151 0.35 2.21 -13.69
N GLY A 152 0.31 3.49 -13.31
CA GLY A 152 0.27 4.64 -14.22
C GLY A 152 1.38 5.66 -13.96
N GLU A 153 1.41 6.74 -14.73
CA GLU A 153 2.44 7.79 -14.62
C GLU A 153 2.45 8.49 -13.26
N GLU A 154 1.28 8.60 -12.63
CA GLU A 154 1.08 9.13 -11.27
C GLU A 154 1.64 8.24 -10.16
N CYS A 155 2.00 7.00 -10.47
CA CYS A 155 2.61 6.04 -9.54
C CYS A 155 4.14 6.10 -9.53
N LEU A 156 4.73 6.96 -10.35
CA LEU A 156 6.18 7.08 -10.50
C LEU A 156 6.73 8.19 -9.62
N PHE A 157 7.72 7.85 -8.81
CA PHE A 157 8.40 8.78 -7.91
C PHE A 157 9.90 8.82 -8.17
N LEU A 158 10.46 10.03 -8.16
CA LEU A 158 11.89 10.26 -8.16
C LEU A 158 12.41 10.00 -6.73
N GLU A 159 13.15 8.90 -6.55
CA GLU A 159 13.82 8.63 -5.28
C GLU A 159 15.14 9.38 -5.23
N ARG A 160 15.36 10.16 -4.17
CA ARG A 160 16.59 10.92 -3.94
C ARG A 160 17.05 10.75 -2.50
N LEU A 161 18.36 10.74 -2.30
CA LEU A 161 19.00 10.79 -0.99
C LEU A 161 19.23 12.26 -0.61
N GLU A 162 18.65 12.66 0.51
CA GLU A 162 18.84 13.96 1.13
C GLU A 162 20.14 13.99 1.95
N GLU A 163 20.69 15.18 2.21
CA GLU A 163 21.98 15.38 2.91
C GLU A 163 22.07 14.72 4.30
N ASN A 164 20.92 14.42 4.92
CA ASN A 164 20.83 13.78 6.23
C ASN A 164 20.66 12.24 6.18
N HIS A 165 20.98 11.60 5.06
CA HIS A 165 20.80 10.14 4.83
C HIS A 165 19.35 9.64 4.85
N TYR A 166 18.40 10.53 4.58
CA TYR A 166 16.99 10.17 4.39
C TYR A 166 16.66 10.11 2.90
N ASN A 167 15.68 9.27 2.54
CA ASN A 167 15.12 9.25 1.20
C ASN A 167 13.96 10.24 1.10
N THR A 168 13.86 10.90 -0.04
CA THR A 168 12.70 11.67 -0.48
C THR A 168 12.12 11.04 -1.74
N TYR A 169 10.81 11.22 -1.95
CA TYR A 169 10.09 10.69 -3.10
C TYR A 169 9.28 11.83 -3.72
N VAL A 170 9.73 12.35 -4.86
CA VAL A 170 9.04 13.42 -5.61
C VAL A 170 8.16 12.81 -6.68
N SER A 171 6.92 13.25 -6.82
CA SER A 171 6.07 12.82 -7.94
C SER A 171 6.74 13.16 -9.27
N LYS A 172 6.97 12.16 -10.12
CA LYS A 172 7.63 12.36 -11.43
C LYS A 172 6.80 13.28 -12.33
N MET A 173 5.48 13.13 -12.29
CA MET A 173 4.52 13.95 -13.06
C MET A 173 4.47 15.41 -12.58
N HIS A 174 4.90 15.68 -11.34
CA HIS A 174 4.87 17.01 -10.72
C HIS A 174 6.25 17.44 -10.20
N ALA A 175 7.31 17.00 -10.88
CA ALA A 175 8.68 17.27 -10.49
C ALA A 175 9.02 18.77 -10.55
N ASP A 176 8.48 19.48 -11.54
CA ASP A 176 8.58 20.94 -11.70
C ASP A 176 8.03 21.71 -10.49
N LYS A 177 7.00 21.16 -9.84
CA LYS A 177 6.35 21.73 -8.66
C LYS A 177 6.98 21.27 -7.35
N ASN A 178 7.94 20.35 -7.39
CA ASN A 178 8.55 19.71 -6.22
C ASN A 178 7.50 19.16 -5.25
N TRP A 179 6.56 18.35 -5.75
CA TRP A 179 5.56 17.70 -4.90
C TRP A 179 6.07 16.37 -4.37
N PHE A 180 6.17 16.28 -3.04
CA PHE A 180 6.73 15.12 -2.36
C PHE A 180 5.63 14.23 -1.80
N VAL A 181 5.95 12.94 -1.70
CA VAL A 181 5.31 12.06 -0.71
C VAL A 181 5.65 12.61 0.68
N GLY A 182 4.67 12.71 1.57
CA GLY A 182 4.93 13.17 2.92
C GLY A 182 3.83 12.87 3.92
N LEU A 183 4.23 12.69 5.18
CA LEU A 183 3.33 12.44 6.31
C LEU A 183 3.40 13.57 7.33
N LYS A 184 2.23 14.02 7.78
CA LYS A 184 2.09 15.00 8.85
C LYS A 184 2.40 14.36 10.21
N LYS A 185 2.58 15.19 11.24
CA LYS A 185 2.80 14.72 12.62
C LYS A 185 1.63 13.92 13.20
N ASN A 186 0.42 14.07 12.65
CA ASN A 186 -0.77 13.33 13.06
C ASN A 186 -0.98 12.01 12.27
N GLY A 187 -0.05 11.64 11.38
CA GLY A 187 -0.15 10.43 10.58
C GLY A 187 -0.83 10.62 9.23
N ASN A 188 -1.60 11.69 9.01
CA ASN A 188 -2.25 11.91 7.72
C ASN A 188 -1.25 12.26 6.62
N SER A 189 -1.55 11.86 5.39
CA SER A 189 -0.82 12.31 4.21
C SER A 189 -0.87 13.83 4.04
N LYS A 190 0.19 14.36 3.45
CA LYS A 190 0.35 15.78 3.14
C LYS A 190 0.09 15.99 1.65
N LEU A 191 -0.66 17.04 1.33
CA LEU A 191 -0.90 17.44 -0.06
C LEU A 191 0.41 17.95 -0.69
N GLY A 192 0.68 17.52 -1.92
CA GLY A 192 1.83 17.92 -2.75
C GLY A 192 2.10 19.42 -2.74
N PRO A 193 1.12 20.30 -3.04
CA PRO A 193 1.30 21.77 -2.97
C PRO A 193 1.78 22.32 -1.63
N ARG A 194 1.63 21.55 -0.54
CA ARG A 194 2.04 21.96 0.82
C ARG A 194 3.41 21.40 1.21
N THR A 195 4.00 20.57 0.37
CA THR A 195 5.35 20.03 0.54
C THR A 195 6.40 20.96 -0.05
N HIS A 196 7.63 20.90 0.46
CA HIS A 196 8.81 21.59 -0.08
C HIS A 196 10.07 21.03 0.60
N TYR A 197 11.23 21.27 0.00
CA TYR A 197 12.54 20.90 0.56
C TYR A 197 12.76 21.42 1.98
N GLY A 198 13.45 20.65 2.82
CA GLY A 198 13.72 21.00 4.22
C GLY A 198 12.61 20.64 5.21
N GLN A 199 11.44 20.18 4.75
CA GLN A 199 10.40 19.69 5.65
C GLN A 199 10.75 18.30 6.21
N LYS A 200 10.62 18.10 7.53
CA LYS A 200 10.72 16.76 8.11
C LYS A 200 9.68 15.77 7.57
N ALA A 201 8.52 16.29 7.13
CA ALA A 201 7.40 15.50 6.62
C ALA A 201 7.72 14.67 5.37
N ILE A 202 8.75 15.05 4.61
CA ILE A 202 9.14 14.40 3.35
C ILE A 202 10.31 13.43 3.52
N LEU A 203 10.87 13.32 4.72
CA LEU A 203 12.05 12.52 5.02
C LEU A 203 11.64 11.11 5.45
N PHE A 204 11.99 10.12 4.63
CA PHE A 204 11.72 8.72 4.88
C PHE A 204 13.00 7.92 5.09
N LEU A 205 12.95 6.97 6.03
CA LEU A 205 14.00 5.98 6.21
C LEU A 205 13.47 4.62 5.73
N PRO A 206 14.05 4.03 4.67
CA PRO A 206 13.71 2.68 4.26
C PRO A 206 14.24 1.68 5.30
N LEU A 207 13.33 1.00 5.99
CA LEU A 207 13.66 -0.01 6.99
C LEU A 207 13.35 -1.42 6.46
N PRO A 208 14.17 -2.43 6.80
CA PRO A 208 13.81 -3.80 6.53
C PRO A 208 12.56 -4.18 7.35
N VAL A 209 11.79 -5.10 6.80
CA VAL A 209 10.54 -5.61 7.38
C VAL A 209 10.76 -6.51 8.62
N SER A 210 11.98 -6.54 9.17
CA SER A 210 12.58 -7.63 9.95
C SER A 210 13.07 -8.77 9.04
N ALA A 211 14.23 -9.31 9.41
CA ALA A 211 14.80 -10.52 8.84
C ALA A 211 14.76 -11.54 9.97
N ASP A 212 14.28 -12.75 9.67
CA ASP A 212 14.63 -13.94 10.46
C ASP A 212 16.14 -14.01 10.72
#